data_AF-A0A7R8X9C2-F1
#
_entry.id   AF-A0A7R8X9C2-F1
#
_cell.length_a   1.000
_cell.length_b   1.000
_cell.length_c   1.000
_cell.angle_alpha   90.00
_cell.angle_beta   90.00
_cell.angle_gamma   90.00
#
_symmetry.space_group_name_H-M   'P 1'
#
loop_
_entity.id
_entity.type
_entity.pdbx_description
1 polymer ?
#
loop_
_entity_poly.entity_id
_entity_poly.type
_entity_poly.pdbx_seq_one_letter_code
_entity_poly.pdbx_strand_id
1 'polypeptide(L)'
;MTLCILVDCAAKAALAGGKYTGQYLPCVLFVGGFLDEEGLARSSFLQELNDFLAMPEESADVAQSASNLEELLLRAPPVVLRLQSQVREAVATIYEPSGEAEVPLKFTAGLILGVPLDCEVSNVTEVGALRICVKYPDRSFHLIPPRRSDLRPDATGRTQRILTSVRISHTVWTESCHVGISIALDLGSKPGSGAGEEESRVIHLCPPVMVNVSPKPARKGI
;
A
#
# COMPACT_ATOMS: atom_id res chain seq x y z
N MET A 1 6.61 7.99 8.20
CA MET A 1 5.56 8.40 7.24
C MET A 1 4.20 8.58 7.91
N THR A 2 3.89 7.82 8.97
CA THR A 2 2.60 7.82 9.69
C THR A 2 2.30 9.11 10.49
N LEU A 3 3.31 9.82 11.00
CA LEU A 3 3.10 11.05 11.77
C LEU A 3 2.64 12.25 10.93
N CYS A 4 3.09 12.37 9.67
CA CYS A 4 2.74 13.51 8.82
C CYS A 4 1.26 13.50 8.42
N ILE A 5 0.67 12.31 8.24
CA ILE A 5 -0.74 12.15 7.88
C ILE A 5 -1.63 12.53 9.07
N LEU A 6 -1.21 12.17 10.29
CA LEU A 6 -1.94 12.51 11.51
C LEU A 6 -1.96 14.01 11.80
N VAL A 7 -0.85 14.71 11.57
CA VAL A 7 -0.78 16.16 11.76
C VAL A 7 -1.56 16.90 10.66
N ASP A 8 -1.52 16.42 9.41
CA ASP A 8 -2.29 17.02 8.30
C ASP A 8 -3.80 16.77 8.45
N CYS A 9 -4.20 15.60 8.99
CA CYS A 9 -5.60 15.31 9.34
C CYS A 9 -6.09 16.13 10.54
N ALA A 10 -5.27 16.29 11.59
CA ALA A 10 -5.61 17.11 12.75
C ALA A 10 -5.68 18.61 12.39
N ALA A 11 -4.77 19.09 11.54
CA ALA A 11 -4.77 20.47 11.03
C ALA A 11 -5.96 20.75 10.10
N LYS A 12 -6.32 19.80 9.21
CA LYS A 12 -7.53 19.93 8.37
C LYS A 12 -8.83 19.84 9.18
N ALA A 13 -8.85 19.09 10.29
CA ALA A 13 -9.99 19.01 11.19
C ALA A 13 -10.20 20.30 12.00
N ALA A 14 -9.11 20.95 12.44
CA ALA A 14 -9.19 22.25 13.11
C ALA A 14 -9.69 23.38 12.20
N LEU A 15 -9.40 23.30 10.89
CA LEU A 15 -9.81 24.29 9.90
C LEU A 15 -11.24 24.09 9.36
N ALA A 16 -11.84 22.90 9.53
CA ALA A 16 -13.15 22.55 8.98
C ALA A 16 -14.24 22.57 10.07
N GLY A 17 -14.69 23.78 10.41
CA GLY A 17 -15.67 24.09 11.45
C GLY A 17 -16.74 23.03 11.79
N GLY A 18 -16.77 22.67 13.08
CA GLY A 18 -18.00 22.53 13.87
C GLY A 18 -18.91 21.30 13.68
N LYS A 19 -18.60 20.33 12.81
CA LYS A 19 -19.51 19.17 12.58
C LYS A 19 -18.92 17.78 12.85
N TYR A 20 -17.77 17.67 13.50
CA TYR A 20 -16.97 16.46 13.37
C TYR A 20 -16.43 15.83 14.67
N THR A 21 -16.82 16.26 15.87
CA THR A 21 -16.29 15.66 17.12
C THR A 21 -16.49 14.13 17.23
N GLY A 22 -17.60 13.59 16.68
CA GLY A 22 -17.91 12.15 16.76
C GLY A 22 -17.05 11.20 15.89
N GLN A 23 -16.36 11.69 14.86
CA GLN A 23 -15.53 10.83 13.98
C GLN A 23 -14.04 10.83 14.35
N TYR A 24 -13.57 11.83 15.08
CA TYR A 24 -12.14 12.05 15.29
C TYR A 24 -11.69 11.63 16.68
N LEU A 25 -12.59 11.63 17.68
CA LEU A 25 -12.31 11.09 19.01
C LEU A 25 -11.81 9.62 18.95
N PRO A 26 -12.44 8.72 18.16
CA PRO A 26 -11.94 7.34 18.02
C PRO A 26 -10.57 7.28 17.35
N CYS A 27 -10.28 8.17 16.40
CA CYS A 27 -8.98 8.22 15.71
C CYS A 27 -7.87 8.68 16.65
N VAL A 28 -8.11 9.69 17.48
CA VAL A 28 -7.15 10.18 18.46
C VAL A 28 -6.87 9.13 19.54
N LEU A 29 -7.91 8.50 20.06
CA LEU A 29 -7.77 7.42 21.04
C LEU A 29 -7.05 6.19 20.44
N PHE A 30 -7.34 5.85 19.18
CA PHE A 30 -6.64 4.80 18.46
C PHE A 30 -5.15 5.09 18.34
N VAL A 31 -4.78 6.33 17.99
CA VAL A 31 -3.38 6.74 17.87
C VAL A 31 -2.70 6.73 19.25
N GLY A 32 -3.39 7.22 20.28
CA GLY A 32 -2.89 7.17 21.66
C GLY A 32 -2.63 5.73 22.12
N GLY A 33 -3.55 4.81 21.83
CA GLY A 33 -3.39 3.38 22.14
C GLY A 33 -2.28 2.71 21.33
N PHE A 34 -2.22 2.98 20.02
CA PHE A 34 -1.16 2.46 19.14
C PHE A 34 0.23 2.92 19.58
N LEU A 35 0.38 4.19 19.99
CA LEU A 35 1.65 4.71 20.50
C LEU A 35 2.07 4.02 21.81
N ASP A 36 1.11 3.68 22.68
CA ASP A 36 1.38 2.97 23.92
C ASP A 36 1.76 1.50 23.67
N GLU A 37 1.06 0.82 22.75
CA GLU A 37 1.35 -0.55 22.35
C GLU A 37 2.75 -0.68 21.73
N GLU A 38 3.13 0.28 20.89
CA GLU A 38 4.45 0.33 20.24
C GLU A 38 5.55 0.92 21.16
N GLY A 39 5.21 1.34 22.38
CA GLY A 39 6.16 1.92 23.34
C GLY A 39 6.79 3.25 22.87
N LEU A 40 6.11 3.99 22.00
CA LEU A 40 6.59 5.23 21.43
C LEU A 40 6.26 6.43 22.34
N ALA A 41 7.23 7.33 22.50
CA ALA A 41 7.04 8.52 23.32
C ALA A 41 5.98 9.44 22.71
N ARG A 42 4.93 9.75 23.50
CA ARG A 42 3.93 10.74 23.15
C ARG A 42 4.56 12.13 23.15
N SER A 43 4.19 12.97 22.19
CA SER A 43 4.56 14.39 22.25
C SER A 43 3.78 15.07 23.38
N SER A 44 4.34 16.16 23.94
CA SER A 44 3.64 16.98 24.95
C SER A 44 2.26 17.43 24.46
N PHE A 45 2.16 17.76 23.16
CA PHE A 45 0.90 18.08 22.50
C PHE A 45 -0.11 16.91 22.52
N LEU A 46 0.31 15.69 22.15
CA LEU A 46 -0.60 14.53 22.15
C LEU A 46 -1.06 14.15 23.57
N GLN A 47 -0.23 14.40 24.57
CA GLN A 47 -0.59 14.19 25.96
C GLN A 47 -1.61 15.23 26.44
N GLU A 48 -1.35 16.52 26.19
CA GLU A 48 -2.30 17.60 26.49
C GLU A 48 -3.63 17.43 25.76
N LEU A 49 -3.60 16.94 24.51
CA LEU A 49 -4.80 16.67 23.72
C LEU A 49 -5.58 15.44 24.23
N ASN A 50 -4.90 14.36 24.63
CA ASN A 50 -5.56 13.23 25.26
C ASN A 50 -6.15 13.59 26.63
N ASP A 51 -5.44 14.39 27.43
CA ASP A 51 -5.91 14.86 28.73
C ASP A 51 -7.13 15.79 28.57
N PHE A 52 -7.11 16.68 27.57
CA PHE A 52 -8.25 17.52 27.21
C PHE A 52 -9.48 16.71 26.77
N LEU A 53 -9.27 15.68 25.96
CA LEU A 53 -10.34 14.81 25.46
C LEU A 53 -10.82 13.76 26.49
N ALA A 54 -10.03 13.47 27.52
CA ALA A 54 -10.40 12.62 28.64
C ALA A 54 -11.24 13.35 29.71
N MET A 55 -11.33 14.69 29.63
CA MET A 55 -12.22 15.45 30.50
C MET A 55 -13.68 15.12 30.14
N PRO A 56 -14.54 14.79 31.13
CA PRO A 56 -15.94 14.51 30.86
C PRO A 56 -16.63 15.76 30.28
N GLU A 57 -17.26 15.62 29.12
CA GLU A 57 -18.05 16.69 28.49
C GLU A 57 -19.33 16.96 29.30
N GLU A 58 -19.18 17.61 30.46
CA GLU A 58 -20.29 18.28 31.12
C GLU A 58 -20.43 19.68 30.51
N SER A 59 -21.28 19.78 29.48
CA SER A 59 -21.87 21.02 28.92
C SER A 59 -20.98 22.00 28.14
N ALA A 60 -19.81 21.59 27.67
CA ALA A 60 -18.97 22.47 26.83
C ALA A 60 -19.59 22.66 25.42
N ASP A 61 -19.88 23.90 25.05
CA ASP A 61 -20.28 24.29 23.70
C ASP A 61 -19.17 23.89 22.70
N VAL A 62 -19.53 23.31 21.55
CA VAL A 62 -18.58 22.86 20.51
C VAL A 62 -17.67 24.02 20.07
N ALA A 63 -18.17 25.24 20.11
CA ALA A 63 -17.41 26.46 19.86
C ALA A 63 -16.28 26.69 20.88
N GLN A 64 -16.53 26.40 22.16
CA GLN A 64 -15.54 26.53 23.22
C GLN A 64 -14.47 25.45 23.11
N SER A 65 -14.87 24.20 22.84
CA SER A 65 -13.92 23.10 22.62
C SER A 65 -13.02 23.32 21.41
N ALA A 66 -13.57 23.88 20.32
CA ALA A 66 -12.79 24.26 19.14
C ALA A 66 -11.79 25.38 19.43
N SER A 67 -12.22 26.41 20.17
CA SER A 67 -11.34 27.53 20.56
C SER A 67 -10.19 27.07 21.46
N ASN A 68 -10.48 26.18 22.42
CA ASN A 68 -9.47 25.60 23.29
C ASN A 68 -8.48 24.73 22.51
N LEU A 69 -8.96 23.97 21.52
CA LEU A 69 -8.10 23.15 20.66
C LEU A 69 -7.24 24.00 19.71
N GLU A 70 -7.76 25.13 19.23
CA GLU A 70 -7.01 26.13 18.48
C GLU A 70 -5.89 26.74 19.34
N GLU A 71 -6.16 27.11 20.59
CA GLU A 71 -5.12 27.58 21.52
C GLU A 71 -4.05 26.52 21.78
N LEU A 72 -4.43 25.25 21.95
CA LEU A 72 -3.48 24.14 22.10
C LEU A 72 -2.60 23.94 20.86
N LEU A 73 -3.18 24.08 19.66
CA LEU A 73 -2.44 24.00 18.40
C LEU A 73 -1.47 25.18 18.23
N LEU A 74 -1.88 26.40 18.60
CA LEU A 74 -1.05 27.60 18.51
C LEU A 74 0.11 27.57 19.52
N ARG A 75 -0.07 26.91 20.66
CA ARG A 75 0.97 26.77 21.71
C ARG A 75 1.96 25.65 21.40
N ALA A 76 1.59 24.67 20.57
CA ALA A 76 2.44 23.54 20.23
C ALA A 76 3.53 23.96 19.23
N PRO A 77 4.83 23.77 19.56
CA PRO A 77 5.89 24.00 18.59
C PRO A 77 5.82 22.96 17.47
N PRO A 78 6.09 23.33 16.20
CA PRO A 78 6.15 22.37 15.10
C PRO A 78 7.24 21.34 15.39
N VAL A 79 6.86 20.07 15.37
CA VAL A 79 7.80 18.96 15.60
C VAL A 79 8.78 18.92 14.43
N VAL A 80 10.05 19.21 14.71
CA VAL A 80 11.11 19.10 13.71
C VAL A 80 11.41 17.62 13.50
N LEU A 81 10.96 17.09 12.37
CA LEU A 81 11.31 15.75 11.94
C LEU A 81 12.80 15.73 11.57
N ARG A 82 13.61 15.09 12.41
CA ARG A 82 15.00 14.80 12.05
C ARG A 82 15.00 13.68 11.04
N LEU A 83 15.21 14.03 9.78
CA LEU A 83 15.44 13.07 8.71
C LEU A 83 16.69 12.25 9.05
N GLN A 84 16.48 11.02 9.50
CA GLN A 84 17.56 10.06 9.63
C GLN A 84 17.98 9.64 8.22
N SER A 85 19.27 9.55 7.95
CA SER A 85 19.84 9.14 6.64
C SER A 85 19.51 7.70 6.22
N GLN A 86 18.73 6.99 7.05
CA GLN A 86 18.35 5.59 6.86
C GLN A 86 17.05 5.42 6.07
N VAL A 87 16.25 6.48 5.89
CA VAL A 87 15.02 6.38 5.08
C VAL A 87 15.40 6.37 3.61
N ARG A 88 15.02 5.30 2.91
CA ARG A 88 15.19 5.15 1.46
C ARG A 88 13.87 4.77 0.83
N GLU A 89 13.68 5.21 -0.40
CA GLU A 89 12.54 4.81 -1.20
C GLU A 89 12.69 3.34 -1.62
N ALA A 90 11.62 2.57 -1.43
CA ALA A 90 11.53 1.23 -1.98
C ALA A 90 11.23 1.33 -3.48
N VAL A 91 12.09 0.75 -4.31
CA VAL A 91 11.96 0.82 -5.77
C VAL A 91 12.08 -0.58 -6.34
N ALA A 92 11.20 -0.91 -7.29
CA ALA A 92 11.29 -2.14 -8.06
C ALA A 92 11.58 -1.83 -9.53
N THR A 93 12.43 -2.64 -10.16
CA THR A 93 12.74 -2.58 -11.59
C THR A 93 12.50 -3.95 -12.21
N ILE A 94 11.64 -4.00 -13.22
CA ILE A 94 11.33 -5.23 -13.96
C ILE A 94 12.22 -5.27 -15.20
N TYR A 95 13.03 -6.31 -15.34
CA TYR A 95 13.89 -6.54 -16.52
C TYR A 95 13.19 -7.43 -17.55
N GLU A 96 12.48 -8.46 -17.08
CA GLU A 96 11.67 -9.36 -17.90
C GLU A 96 10.31 -9.53 -17.20
N PRO A 97 9.17 -9.46 -17.91
CA PRO A 97 9.01 -9.26 -19.35
C PRO A 97 9.39 -7.85 -19.81
N SER A 98 9.92 -7.70 -21.03
CA SER A 98 10.04 -6.40 -21.69
C SER A 98 8.71 -6.06 -22.35
N GLY A 99 8.02 -5.01 -21.91
CA GLY A 99 6.68 -4.64 -22.41
C GLY A 99 6.59 -4.35 -23.92
N GLU A 100 7.73 -4.31 -24.60
CA GLU A 100 7.89 -4.10 -26.04
C GLU A 100 7.92 -5.41 -26.86
N ALA A 101 7.69 -6.57 -26.23
CA ALA A 101 7.71 -7.84 -26.95
C ALA A 101 6.64 -7.86 -28.07
N GLU A 102 7.09 -7.77 -29.33
CA GLU A 102 6.21 -7.82 -30.51
C GLU A 102 5.45 -9.15 -30.63
N VAL A 103 6.03 -10.23 -30.07
CA VAL A 103 5.44 -11.57 -30.13
C VAL A 103 4.47 -11.75 -28.96
N PRO A 104 3.16 -11.88 -29.22
CA PRO A 104 2.20 -12.09 -28.16
C PRO A 104 2.37 -13.48 -27.53
N LEU A 105 2.26 -13.56 -26.21
CA LEU A 105 2.28 -14.82 -25.49
C LEU A 105 1.02 -15.62 -25.84
N LYS A 106 1.21 -16.89 -26.17
CA LYS A 106 0.10 -17.74 -26.62
C LYS A 106 -0.59 -18.40 -25.42
N PHE A 107 -1.79 -17.95 -25.11
CA PHE A 107 -2.66 -18.45 -24.05
C PHE A 107 -3.56 -19.57 -24.54
N THR A 108 -3.96 -20.50 -23.68
CA THR A 108 -4.96 -21.53 -24.01
C THR A 108 -6.00 -21.50 -22.90
N ALA A 109 -7.27 -21.31 -23.27
CA ALA A 109 -8.39 -21.23 -22.33
C ALA A 109 -8.38 -22.40 -21.34
N GLY A 110 -8.54 -22.09 -20.05
CA GLY A 110 -8.52 -23.09 -18.97
C GLY A 110 -7.13 -23.60 -18.56
N LEU A 111 -6.03 -23.13 -19.19
CA LEU A 111 -4.66 -23.44 -18.78
C LEU A 111 -3.98 -22.23 -18.15
N ILE A 112 -2.99 -22.50 -17.30
CA ILE A 112 -2.15 -21.47 -16.69
C ILE A 112 -1.02 -21.13 -17.68
N LEU A 113 -0.90 -19.85 -18.01
CA LEU A 113 0.25 -19.29 -18.71
C LEU A 113 1.27 -18.80 -17.68
N GLY A 114 2.50 -19.29 -17.76
CA GLY A 114 3.62 -18.79 -16.98
C GLY A 114 4.34 -17.68 -17.75
N VAL A 115 4.32 -16.46 -17.24
CA VAL A 115 5.13 -15.34 -17.76
C VAL A 115 6.40 -15.27 -16.93
N PRO A 116 7.60 -15.38 -17.53
CA PRO A 116 8.85 -15.20 -16.80
C PRO A 116 8.90 -13.77 -16.23
N LEU A 117 9.25 -13.65 -14.96
CA LEU A 117 9.44 -12.39 -14.27
C LEU A 117 10.82 -12.38 -13.64
N ASP A 118 11.64 -11.45 -14.12
CA ASP A 118 12.92 -11.08 -13.53
C ASP A 118 12.82 -9.62 -13.08
N CYS A 119 12.85 -9.41 -11.77
CA CYS A 119 12.83 -8.07 -11.21
C CYS A 119 13.80 -7.91 -10.06
N GLU A 120 14.29 -6.69 -9.89
CA GLU A 120 15.13 -6.27 -8.79
C GLU A 120 14.34 -5.31 -7.89
N VAL A 121 14.32 -5.60 -6.60
CA VAL A 121 13.64 -4.81 -5.59
C VAL A 121 14.67 -4.30 -4.61
N SER A 122 14.70 -2.99 -4.41
CA SER A 122 15.67 -2.29 -3.56
C SER A 122 14.99 -1.64 -2.36
N ASN A 123 15.70 -1.58 -1.23
CA ASN A 123 15.29 -0.92 0.01
C ASN A 123 13.96 -1.43 0.61
N VAL A 124 13.65 -2.72 0.46
CA VAL A 124 12.50 -3.36 1.09
C VAL A 124 12.92 -4.12 2.35
N THR A 125 12.37 -3.73 3.50
CA THR A 125 12.64 -4.36 4.80
C THR A 125 11.91 -5.70 4.96
N GLU A 126 10.63 -5.75 4.56
CA GLU A 126 9.76 -6.90 4.76
C GLU A 126 9.40 -7.57 3.44
N VAL A 127 10.09 -8.66 3.13
CA VAL A 127 9.83 -9.44 1.91
C VAL A 127 8.47 -10.15 1.95
N GLY A 128 7.94 -10.39 3.16
CA GLY A 128 6.62 -10.99 3.36
C GLY A 128 5.46 -10.11 2.90
N ALA A 129 5.66 -8.79 2.84
CA ALA A 129 4.67 -7.84 2.34
C ALA A 129 4.70 -7.70 0.81
N LEU A 130 5.69 -8.28 0.14
CA LEU A 130 5.84 -8.14 -1.30
C LEU A 130 4.77 -8.93 -2.06
N ARG A 131 4.18 -8.29 -3.07
CA ARG A 131 3.19 -8.89 -3.98
C ARG A 131 3.53 -8.55 -5.42
N ILE A 132 3.28 -9.52 -6.30
CA ILE A 132 3.25 -9.32 -7.73
C ILE A 132 1.80 -8.99 -8.08
N CYS A 133 1.57 -7.79 -8.60
CA CYS A 133 0.25 -7.33 -8.99
C CYS A 133 0.05 -7.56 -10.48
N VAL A 134 -0.97 -8.36 -10.81
CA VAL A 134 -1.37 -8.68 -12.19
C VAL A 134 -2.71 -8.01 -12.45
N LYS A 135 -2.74 -7.05 -13.37
CA LYS A 135 -3.93 -6.31 -13.78
C LYS A 135 -4.43 -6.81 -15.12
N TYR A 136 -5.65 -7.31 -15.13
CA TYR A 136 -6.31 -7.86 -16.29
C TYR A 136 -7.11 -6.78 -17.05
N PRO A 137 -7.45 -7.01 -18.33
CA PRO A 137 -8.24 -6.07 -19.13
C PRO A 137 -9.66 -5.86 -18.61
N ASP A 138 -10.21 -6.82 -17.85
CA ASP A 138 -11.54 -6.75 -17.23
C ASP A 138 -11.57 -5.91 -15.94
N ARG A 139 -10.47 -5.21 -15.63
CA ARG A 139 -10.22 -4.45 -14.39
C ARG A 139 -10.09 -5.31 -13.14
N SER A 140 -10.11 -6.63 -13.26
CA SER A 140 -9.70 -7.49 -12.15
C SER A 140 -8.20 -7.36 -11.93
N PHE A 141 -7.77 -7.47 -10.68
CA PHE A 141 -6.35 -7.53 -10.34
C PHE A 141 -6.12 -8.66 -9.33
N HIS A 142 -4.97 -9.31 -9.42
CA HIS A 142 -4.55 -10.34 -8.48
C HIS A 142 -3.23 -9.96 -7.83
N LEU A 143 -3.17 -10.14 -6.51
CA LEU A 143 -1.96 -10.00 -5.72
C LEU A 143 -1.38 -11.39 -5.45
N ILE A 144 -0.27 -11.71 -6.10
CA ILE A 144 0.38 -13.01 -6.00
C ILE A 144 1.61 -12.87 -5.10
N PRO A 145 1.70 -13.60 -3.98
CA PRO A 145 2.91 -13.61 -3.17
C PRO A 145 4.04 -14.34 -3.91
N PRO A 146 5.25 -13.77 -4.01
CA PRO A 146 6.40 -14.47 -4.57
C PRO A 146 6.79 -15.65 -3.67
N ARG A 147 7.32 -16.71 -4.28
CA ARG A 147 7.82 -17.85 -3.53
C ARG A 147 9.12 -17.48 -2.82
N ARG A 148 9.29 -17.94 -1.58
CA ARG A 148 10.54 -17.75 -0.82
C ARG A 148 11.78 -18.34 -1.52
N SER A 149 11.60 -19.39 -2.33
CA SER A 149 12.67 -20.01 -3.13
C SER A 149 13.19 -19.13 -4.27
N ASP A 150 12.35 -18.22 -4.74
CA ASP A 150 12.56 -17.43 -5.95
C ASP A 150 13.21 -16.08 -5.62
N LEU A 151 13.28 -15.76 -4.32
CA LEU A 151 13.89 -14.56 -3.76
C LEU A 151 15.39 -14.79 -3.52
N ARG A 152 16.22 -13.98 -4.18
CA ARG A 152 17.68 -14.04 -4.08
C ARG A 152 18.18 -12.72 -3.50
N PRO A 153 18.54 -12.67 -2.20
CA PRO A 153 19.13 -11.46 -1.63
C PRO A 153 20.52 -11.23 -2.23
N ASP A 154 20.84 -9.96 -2.48
CA ASP A 154 22.18 -9.53 -2.85
C ASP A 154 23.14 -9.58 -1.65
N ALA A 155 24.46 -9.57 -1.91
CA ALA A 155 25.51 -9.56 -0.89
C ALA A 155 25.36 -8.42 0.12
N THR A 156 24.79 -7.30 -0.31
CA THR A 156 24.57 -6.12 0.55
C THR A 156 23.30 -6.21 1.40
N GLY A 157 22.42 -7.19 1.15
CA GLY A 157 21.13 -7.38 1.83
C GLY A 157 20.09 -6.28 1.56
N ARG A 158 20.44 -5.24 0.81
CA ARG A 158 19.59 -4.08 0.48
C ARG A 158 18.76 -4.27 -0.79
N THR A 159 19.23 -5.15 -1.64
CA THR A 159 18.64 -5.47 -2.94
C THR A 159 18.26 -6.95 -2.94
N GLN A 160 17.13 -7.25 -3.55
CA GLN A 160 16.65 -8.61 -3.72
C GLN A 160 16.22 -8.81 -5.17
N ARG A 161 16.73 -9.85 -5.81
CA ARG A 161 16.31 -10.26 -7.14
C ARG A 161 15.24 -11.33 -7.03
N ILE A 162 14.21 -11.22 -7.85
CA ILE A 162 13.06 -12.13 -7.87
C ILE A 162 13.04 -12.78 -9.23
N LEU A 163 13.22 -14.11 -9.24
CA LEU A 163 13.22 -14.91 -10.45
C LEU A 163 12.08 -15.91 -10.35
N THR A 164 10.92 -15.53 -10.87
CA THR A 164 9.72 -16.36 -10.77
C THR A 164 8.93 -16.39 -12.08
N SER A 165 7.92 -17.25 -12.14
CA SER A 165 6.99 -17.29 -13.26
C SER A 165 5.60 -16.88 -12.78
N VAL A 166 5.14 -15.73 -13.25
CA VAL A 166 3.83 -15.17 -12.94
C VAL A 166 2.77 -16.02 -13.63
N ARG A 167 1.84 -16.53 -12.83
CA ARG A 167 0.79 -17.43 -13.29
C ARG A 167 -0.43 -16.64 -13.68
N ILE A 168 -0.73 -16.62 -14.97
CA ILE A 168 -1.90 -15.97 -15.53
C ILE A 168 -2.89 -17.06 -15.93
N SER A 169 -4.10 -17.02 -15.37
CA SER A 169 -5.20 -17.91 -15.75
C SER A 169 -6.47 -17.09 -15.98
N HIS A 170 -7.10 -17.26 -17.14
CA HIS A 170 -8.40 -16.68 -17.45
C HIS A 170 -9.28 -17.71 -18.18
N THR A 171 -10.60 -17.60 -18.05
CA THR A 171 -11.52 -18.63 -18.57
C THR A 171 -11.58 -18.61 -20.10
N VAL A 172 -11.78 -17.46 -20.72
CA VAL A 172 -11.74 -17.29 -22.18
C VAL A 172 -11.31 -15.86 -22.53
N TRP A 173 -10.34 -15.70 -23.43
CA TRP A 173 -10.12 -14.46 -24.17
C TRP A 173 -10.39 -14.72 -25.64
N THR A 174 -11.20 -13.86 -26.27
CA THR A 174 -11.52 -13.95 -27.70
C THR A 174 -10.56 -13.16 -28.57
N GLU A 175 -9.89 -12.16 -27.99
CA GLU A 175 -8.95 -11.26 -28.67
C GLU A 175 -7.64 -11.16 -27.90
N SER A 176 -6.59 -10.68 -28.58
CA SER A 176 -5.32 -10.34 -27.94
C SER A 176 -5.52 -9.17 -26.99
N CYS A 177 -5.01 -9.28 -25.77
CA CYS A 177 -5.17 -8.27 -24.74
C CYS A 177 -3.86 -7.99 -24.01
N HIS A 178 -3.75 -6.79 -23.43
CA HIS A 178 -2.62 -6.44 -22.59
C HIS A 178 -2.92 -6.74 -21.12
N VAL A 179 -2.01 -7.47 -20.48
CA VAL A 179 -2.02 -7.72 -19.04
C VAL A 179 -0.91 -6.90 -18.41
N GLY A 180 -1.23 -6.08 -17.42
CA GLY A 180 -0.24 -5.27 -16.69
C GLY A 180 0.37 -6.07 -15.55
N ILE A 181 1.70 -6.13 -15.46
CA ILE A 181 2.43 -6.77 -14.37
C ILE A 181 3.24 -5.71 -13.63
N SER A 182 3.05 -5.58 -12.32
CA SER A 182 3.81 -4.66 -11.46
C SER A 182 4.21 -5.32 -10.15
N ILE A 183 5.14 -4.70 -9.43
CA ILE A 183 5.53 -5.09 -8.08
C ILE A 183 4.95 -4.10 -7.09
N ALA A 184 4.42 -4.61 -5.98
CA ALA A 184 3.82 -3.77 -4.96
C ALA A 184 4.02 -4.32 -3.54
N LEU A 185 3.87 -3.46 -2.55
CA LEU A 185 3.84 -3.81 -1.14
C LEU A 185 2.41 -3.82 -0.64
N ASP A 186 2.02 -4.89 0.03
CA ASP A 186 0.74 -5.05 0.70
C ASP A 186 0.87 -4.64 2.17
N LEU A 187 0.20 -3.56 2.56
CA LEU A 187 0.20 -3.03 3.93
C LEU A 187 -0.80 -3.77 4.84
N GLY A 188 -1.52 -4.77 4.33
CA GLY A 188 -2.56 -5.49 5.05
C GLY A 188 -2.01 -6.51 6.05
N SER A 189 -2.24 -6.27 7.34
CA SER A 189 -1.86 -7.19 8.44
C SER A 189 -2.73 -8.46 8.55
N LYS A 190 -3.79 -8.65 7.75
CA LYS A 190 -4.70 -9.81 7.89
C LYS A 190 -5.08 -10.43 6.54
N PRO A 191 -4.83 -11.73 6.33
CA PRO A 191 -5.35 -12.45 5.17
C PRO A 191 -6.88 -12.54 5.28
N GLY A 192 -7.63 -11.96 4.32
CA GLY A 192 -9.09 -12.14 4.21
C GLY A 192 -9.95 -10.90 4.03
N SER A 193 -9.40 -9.73 3.71
CA SER A 193 -10.19 -8.54 3.33
C SER A 193 -10.53 -8.60 1.84
N GLY A 194 -11.78 -8.32 1.48
CA GLY A 194 -12.31 -8.52 0.13
C GLY A 194 -11.62 -7.67 -0.95
N ALA A 195 -11.64 -8.19 -2.18
CA ALA A 195 -10.95 -7.68 -3.37
C ALA A 195 -11.13 -6.19 -3.72
N GLY A 196 -12.13 -5.50 -3.15
CA GLY A 196 -12.35 -4.06 -3.36
C GLY A 196 -11.52 -3.14 -2.44
N GLU A 197 -11.07 -3.62 -1.28
CA GLU A 197 -10.22 -2.86 -0.35
C GLU A 197 -8.73 -3.08 -0.62
N GLU A 198 -8.38 -4.10 -1.40
CA GLU A 198 -6.99 -4.52 -1.61
C GLU A 198 -6.20 -3.49 -2.43
N GLU A 199 -6.78 -2.82 -3.43
CA GLU A 199 -6.03 -1.84 -4.25
C GLU A 199 -5.64 -0.59 -3.43
N SER A 200 -6.45 -0.17 -2.45
CA SER A 200 -6.16 0.99 -1.60
C SER A 200 -5.09 0.72 -0.54
N ARG A 201 -4.75 -0.54 -0.27
CA ARG A 201 -3.73 -0.95 0.71
C ARG A 201 -2.40 -1.35 0.07
N VAL A 202 -2.31 -1.22 -1.25
CA VAL A 202 -1.17 -1.66 -2.04
C VAL A 202 -0.37 -0.45 -2.49
N ILE A 203 0.93 -0.45 -2.19
CA ILE A 203 1.87 0.55 -2.65
C ILE A 203 2.62 -0.02 -3.86
N HIS A 204 2.37 0.52 -5.04
CA HIS A 204 3.11 0.13 -6.24
C HIS A 204 4.55 0.66 -6.19
N LEU A 205 5.53 -0.24 -6.39
CA LEU A 205 6.96 0.07 -6.41
C LEU A 205 7.50 0.39 -7.80
N CYS A 206 6.71 0.12 -8.85
CA CYS A 206 7.07 0.35 -10.24
C CYS A 206 5.82 0.55 -11.11
N PRO A 207 5.94 1.21 -12.28
CA PRO A 207 4.87 1.23 -13.26
C PRO A 207 4.60 -0.19 -13.80
N PRO A 208 3.36 -0.49 -14.22
CA PRO A 208 3.02 -1.79 -14.78
C PRO A 208 3.65 -1.99 -16.15
N VAL A 209 4.27 -3.15 -16.34
CA VAL A 209 4.74 -3.61 -17.64
C VAL A 209 3.61 -4.33 -18.36
N MET A 210 3.30 -3.87 -19.58
CA MET A 210 2.20 -4.41 -20.37
C MET A 210 2.67 -5.60 -21.21
N VAL A 211 2.08 -6.77 -20.97
CA VAL A 211 2.38 -7.99 -21.71
C VAL A 211 1.22 -8.32 -22.63
N ASN A 212 1.50 -8.49 -23.93
CA ASN A 212 0.48 -8.87 -24.90
C ASN A 212 0.24 -10.39 -24.84
N VAL A 213 -1.01 -10.79 -24.60
CA VAL A 213 -1.43 -12.18 -24.51
C VAL A 213 -2.51 -12.48 -25.53
N SER A 214 -2.30 -13.51 -26.34
CA SER A 214 -3.18 -13.93 -27.45
C SER A 214 -3.74 -15.32 -27.23
N PRO A 215 -5.05 -15.56 -27.45
CA PRO A 215 -5.62 -16.90 -27.36
C PRO A 215 -5.13 -17.79 -28.53
N LYS A 216 -4.72 -19.02 -28.23
CA LYS A 216 -4.50 -20.05 -29.26
C LYS A 216 -5.85 -20.49 -29.80
N PRO A 217 -6.04 -20.51 -31.13
CA PRO A 217 -7.24 -21.12 -31.72
C PRO A 217 -7.25 -22.60 -31.32
N ALA A 218 -8.37 -23.05 -30.74
CA ALA A 218 -8.59 -24.46 -30.50
C ALA A 218 -8.56 -25.18 -31.85
N ARG A 219 -7.63 -26.11 -32.05
CA ARG A 219 -7.70 -27.01 -33.21
C ARG A 219 -8.94 -27.87 -33.02
N LYS A 220 -10.00 -27.60 -33.81
CA LYS A 220 -11.09 -28.55 -34.00
C LYS A 220 -10.48 -29.80 -34.64
N GLY A 221 -10.35 -30.87 -33.85
CA GLY A 221 -10.06 -32.19 -34.40
C GLY A 221 -11.21 -32.58 -35.32
N ILE A 222 -10.84 -33.06 -36.52
CA ILE A 222 -11.75 -33.65 -37.50
C ILE A 222 -12.15 -35.04 -37.00
#